data_AF-A0A644YAE9-F1
#
_entry.id   AF-A0A644YAE9-F1
#
_cell.length_a   1.000
_cell.length_b   1.000
_cell.length_c   1.000
_cell.angle_alpha   90.00
_cell.angle_beta   90.00
_cell.angle_gamma   90.00
#
_symmetry.space_group_name_H-M   'P 1'
#
loop_
_entity.id
_entity.type
_entity.pdbx_description
1 polymer ?
#
loop_
_entity_poly.entity_id
_entity_poly.type
_entity_poly.pdbx_seq_one_letter_code
_entity_poly.pdbx_strand_id
1 'polypeptide(L)'
;MKILRSALLFCAALFSVLLPSFPLEASPVVTRSAGEEFVRFRENPPAVRNVTDRPLGWRPSPLDLSHVRPSAALRRELDILAAGAGGTPVFPRTFDLRELDALPPVRDQDPYGTCWAFASMASLESTFLKAGKGAFDFSEWHLAYFAYVDEGSSLPAFTAIAPGFGSDPIFDQGGSVFQAAALLARWTGAVAESTSPYQNTSPWPESGRPRASDRAAKRLENVFLIDGEGVDGEGAIDPEAVKYALMRWGAVSVRVVWNDAAYSEEHDSYLNVPE
;
A
#
# COMPACT_ATOMS: atom_id res chain seq x y z
N MET A 1 44.73 -6.91 -56.80
CA MET A 1 43.66 -6.15 -56.13
C MET A 1 42.22 -6.65 -56.41
N LYS A 2 42.00 -7.91 -56.86
CA LYS A 2 40.64 -8.49 -57.01
C LYS A 2 40.40 -9.81 -56.24
N ILE A 3 41.44 -10.46 -55.72
CA ILE A 3 41.32 -11.77 -55.04
C ILE A 3 41.19 -11.63 -53.51
N LEU A 4 41.64 -10.51 -52.93
CA LEU A 4 41.58 -10.28 -51.48
C LEU A 4 40.22 -9.75 -50.98
N ARG A 5 39.33 -9.31 -51.88
CA ARG A 5 37.99 -8.81 -51.52
C ARG A 5 36.94 -9.93 -51.41
N SER A 6 37.14 -11.07 -52.06
CA SER A 6 36.20 -12.20 -51.97
C SER A 6 36.38 -13.07 -50.73
N ALA A 7 37.57 -13.08 -50.11
CA ALA A 7 37.80 -13.86 -48.88
C ALA A 7 37.19 -13.20 -47.63
N LEU A 8 37.24 -11.85 -47.53
CA LEU A 8 36.65 -11.14 -46.38
C LEU A 8 35.11 -11.12 -46.40
N LEU A 9 34.49 -11.14 -47.58
CA LEU A 9 33.02 -11.22 -47.71
C LEU A 9 32.48 -12.63 -47.41
N PHE A 10 33.31 -13.68 -47.53
CA PHE A 10 32.90 -15.04 -47.20
C PHE A 10 33.00 -15.34 -45.69
N CYS A 11 33.96 -14.74 -44.98
CA CYS A 11 34.06 -14.88 -43.52
C CYS A 11 33.01 -14.07 -42.75
N ALA A 12 32.53 -12.94 -43.29
CA ALA A 12 31.45 -12.16 -42.67
C ALA A 12 30.06 -12.83 -42.79
N ALA A 13 29.86 -13.67 -43.81
CA ALA A 13 28.59 -14.39 -44.00
C ALA A 13 28.49 -15.70 -43.18
N LEU A 14 29.62 -16.23 -42.68
CA LEU A 14 29.64 -17.45 -41.87
C LEU A 14 29.61 -17.19 -40.35
N PHE A 15 29.80 -15.96 -39.89
CA PHE A 15 29.66 -15.62 -38.47
C PHE A 15 28.25 -15.17 -38.07
N SER A 16 27.33 -15.08 -39.03
CA SER A 16 25.94 -14.66 -38.82
C SER A 16 24.94 -15.82 -38.65
N VAL A 17 25.39 -17.07 -38.49
CA VAL A 17 24.49 -18.25 -38.46
C VAL A 17 24.56 -19.07 -37.15
N LEU A 18 25.30 -18.62 -36.13
CA LEU A 18 25.37 -19.35 -34.84
C LEU A 18 25.34 -18.39 -33.64
N LEU A 19 24.33 -17.52 -33.57
CA LEU A 19 23.75 -17.24 -32.28
C LEU A 19 22.66 -18.31 -32.11
N PRO A 20 22.84 -19.35 -31.29
CA PRO A 20 21.69 -20.13 -30.88
C PRO A 20 20.68 -19.12 -30.35
N SER A 21 19.53 -19.06 -31.00
CA SER A 21 18.31 -18.55 -30.40
C SER A 21 18.08 -19.41 -29.18
N PHE A 22 18.72 -19.07 -28.06
CA PHE A 22 18.24 -19.54 -26.78
C PHE A 22 16.81 -19.03 -26.75
N PRO A 23 15.78 -19.90 -26.80
CA PRO A 23 14.49 -19.43 -26.37
C PRO A 23 14.75 -18.80 -25.01
N LEU A 24 14.34 -17.55 -24.84
CA LEU A 24 14.08 -17.04 -23.51
C LEU A 24 12.95 -17.97 -23.03
N GLU A 25 13.30 -19.13 -22.47
CA GLU A 25 12.36 -19.91 -21.70
C GLU A 25 11.94 -18.93 -20.63
N ALA A 26 10.74 -18.38 -20.81
CA ALA A 26 10.04 -17.74 -19.72
C ALA A 26 10.11 -18.77 -18.61
N SER A 27 10.93 -18.49 -17.59
CA SER A 27 10.94 -19.32 -16.39
C SER A 27 9.49 -19.51 -16.03
N PRO A 28 9.00 -20.75 -15.80
CA PRO A 28 7.61 -20.95 -15.45
C PRO A 28 7.34 -19.96 -14.33
N VAL A 29 6.43 -19.02 -14.59
CA VAL A 29 6.01 -18.08 -13.55
C VAL A 29 5.41 -18.99 -12.50
N VAL A 30 6.17 -19.24 -11.44
CA VAL A 30 5.67 -19.98 -10.29
C VAL A 30 4.67 -19.03 -9.64
N THR A 31 3.44 -19.06 -10.14
CA THR A 31 2.33 -18.39 -9.50
C THR A 31 2.10 -19.16 -8.22
N ARG A 32 2.56 -18.62 -7.09
CA ARG A 32 2.04 -19.07 -5.80
C ARG A 32 0.52 -18.92 -5.82
N SER A 33 -0.18 -19.82 -5.13
CA SER A 33 -1.63 -19.72 -4.99
C SER A 33 -1.99 -18.34 -4.43
N ALA A 34 -3.06 -17.76 -4.96
CA ALA A 34 -3.60 -16.55 -4.38
C ALA A 34 -4.06 -16.81 -2.93
N GLY A 35 -4.01 -15.78 -2.09
CA GLY A 35 -4.56 -15.84 -0.74
C GLY A 35 -6.05 -16.15 -0.77
N GLU A 36 -6.54 -16.90 0.23
CA GLU A 36 -7.94 -17.34 0.29
C GLU A 36 -8.92 -16.16 0.31
N GLU A 37 -8.61 -15.10 1.05
CA GLU A 37 -9.43 -13.87 1.08
C GLU A 37 -9.59 -13.24 -0.31
N PHE A 38 -8.52 -13.22 -1.11
CA PHE A 38 -8.57 -12.68 -2.47
C PHE A 38 -9.36 -13.56 -3.43
N VAL A 39 -9.26 -14.89 -3.29
CA VAL A 39 -10.09 -15.82 -4.05
C VAL A 39 -11.56 -15.58 -3.73
N ARG A 40 -11.93 -15.53 -2.45
CA ARG A 40 -13.30 -15.23 -2.00
C ARG A 40 -13.79 -13.87 -2.52
N PHE A 41 -12.96 -12.83 -2.45
CA PHE A 41 -13.28 -11.50 -2.98
C PHE A 41 -13.54 -11.52 -4.50
N ARG A 42 -12.80 -12.33 -5.27
CA ARG A 42 -13.00 -12.44 -6.72
C ARG A 42 -14.27 -13.20 -7.09
N GLU A 43 -14.63 -14.21 -6.32
CA GLU A 43 -15.83 -15.01 -6.54
C GLU A 43 -17.11 -14.28 -6.09
N ASN A 44 -17.03 -13.57 -4.97
CA ASN A 44 -18.14 -12.83 -4.39
C ASN A 44 -17.66 -11.48 -3.82
N PRO A 45 -17.44 -10.47 -4.66
CA PRO A 45 -16.99 -9.16 -4.20
C PRO A 45 -18.04 -8.52 -3.28
N PRO A 46 -17.64 -7.96 -2.12
CA PRO A 46 -18.57 -7.28 -1.23
C PRO A 46 -19.31 -6.18 -1.98
N ALA A 47 -20.64 -6.18 -1.89
CA ALA A 47 -21.49 -5.14 -2.49
C ALA A 47 -21.75 -3.98 -1.52
N VAL A 48 -20.86 -3.76 -0.54
CA VAL A 48 -21.02 -2.69 0.45
C VAL A 48 -20.87 -1.35 -0.25
N ARG A 49 -21.86 -0.49 -0.06
CA ARG A 49 -21.90 0.85 -0.66
C ARG A 49 -22.15 1.92 0.38
N ASN A 50 -21.64 3.11 0.15
CA ASN A 50 -21.92 4.27 1.00
C ASN A 50 -23.35 4.79 0.78
N VAL A 51 -23.76 5.81 1.55
CA VAL A 51 -25.09 6.44 1.45
C VAL A 51 -25.42 7.04 0.08
N THR A 52 -24.40 7.26 -0.77
CA THR A 52 -24.54 7.71 -2.16
C THR A 52 -24.43 6.59 -3.19
N ASP A 53 -24.57 5.32 -2.76
CA ASP A 53 -24.50 4.11 -3.59
C ASP A 53 -23.11 3.87 -4.25
N ARG A 54 -22.02 4.35 -3.64
CA ARG A 54 -20.65 4.13 -4.13
C ARG A 54 -20.00 2.92 -3.45
N PRO A 55 -19.27 2.06 -4.18
CA PRO A 55 -18.57 0.94 -3.57
C PRO A 55 -17.63 1.43 -2.47
N LEU A 56 -17.76 0.83 -1.29
CA LEU A 56 -16.82 1.00 -0.20
C LEU A 56 -15.91 -0.23 -0.13
N GLY A 57 -14.70 -0.02 0.35
CA GLY A 57 -14.09 -1.05 1.17
C GLY A 57 -12.68 -1.48 0.83
N TRP A 58 -12.40 -2.65 1.38
CA TRP A 58 -11.13 -3.33 1.38
C TRP A 58 -10.97 -4.17 0.10
N ARG A 59 -9.79 -4.05 -0.54
CA ARG A 59 -9.38 -4.98 -1.59
C ARG A 59 -8.21 -5.83 -1.10
N PRO A 60 -8.43 -7.13 -0.84
CA PRO A 60 -7.38 -8.00 -0.33
C PRO A 60 -6.22 -8.12 -1.31
N SER A 61 -5.03 -8.40 -0.75
CA SER A 61 -3.84 -8.67 -1.54
C SER A 61 -4.01 -9.99 -2.32
N PRO A 62 -3.61 -10.05 -3.61
CA PRO A 62 -3.56 -11.32 -4.33
C PRO A 62 -2.47 -12.25 -3.78
N LEU A 63 -1.49 -11.71 -3.05
CA LEU A 63 -0.44 -12.50 -2.41
C LEU A 63 -0.98 -13.11 -1.12
N ASP A 64 -0.74 -14.41 -0.93
CA ASP A 64 -0.86 -15.04 0.37
C ASP A 64 0.26 -14.53 1.29
N LEU A 65 -0.12 -13.79 2.34
CA LEU A 65 0.79 -13.23 3.34
C LEU A 65 0.64 -13.88 4.71
N SER A 66 -0.15 -14.96 4.84
CA SER A 66 -0.38 -15.66 6.12
C SER A 66 0.89 -16.22 6.78
N HIS A 67 1.94 -16.43 5.97
CA HIS A 67 3.25 -16.88 6.40
C HIS A 67 4.23 -15.74 6.67
N VAL A 68 3.87 -14.50 6.35
CA VAL A 68 4.70 -13.34 6.68
C VAL A 68 4.64 -13.16 8.18
N ARG A 69 5.82 -13.13 8.79
CA ARG A 69 5.99 -12.87 10.22
C ARG A 69 6.37 -11.42 10.42
N PRO A 70 6.18 -10.85 11.63
CA PRO A 70 6.76 -9.57 11.98
C PRO A 70 8.22 -9.52 11.53
N SER A 71 8.63 -8.41 10.90
CA SER A 71 9.99 -8.31 10.35
C SER A 71 11.03 -8.71 11.41
N ALA A 72 12.10 -9.40 11.00
CA ALA A 72 13.17 -9.80 11.92
C ALA A 72 13.73 -8.62 12.73
N ALA A 73 13.70 -7.41 12.14
CA ALA A 73 14.04 -6.18 12.83
C ALA A 73 13.08 -5.88 14.00
N LEU A 74 11.76 -5.88 13.75
CA LEU A 74 10.74 -5.69 14.79
C LEU A 74 10.85 -6.76 15.89
N ARG A 75 10.98 -8.03 15.51
CA ARG A 75 11.10 -9.12 16.49
C ARG A 75 12.33 -8.99 17.37
N ARG A 76 13.48 -8.65 16.78
CA ARG A 76 14.73 -8.44 17.52
C ARG A 76 14.61 -7.31 18.55
N GLU A 77 13.93 -6.23 18.19
CA GLU A 77 13.73 -5.12 19.13
C GLU A 77 12.81 -5.51 20.30
N LEU A 78 11.75 -6.27 20.02
CA LEU A 78 10.90 -6.85 21.07
C LEU A 78 11.71 -7.77 22.00
N ASP A 79 12.58 -8.63 21.45
CA ASP A 79 13.44 -9.51 22.25
C ASP A 79 14.43 -8.73 23.13
N ILE A 80 14.96 -7.60 22.64
CA ILE A 80 15.84 -6.71 23.44
C ILE A 80 15.06 -6.09 24.61
N LEU A 81 13.85 -5.60 24.35
CA LEU A 81 12.98 -5.05 25.40
C LEU A 81 12.62 -6.12 26.43
N ALA A 82 12.30 -7.32 25.99
CA ALA A 82 12.01 -8.47 26.84
C ALA A 82 13.19 -8.82 27.74
N ALA A 83 14.40 -8.88 27.17
CA ALA A 83 15.62 -9.17 27.92
C ALA A 83 15.91 -8.09 28.98
N GLY A 84 15.71 -6.81 28.64
CA GLY A 84 15.86 -5.69 29.58
C GLY A 84 14.83 -5.70 30.72
N ALA A 85 13.68 -6.32 30.51
CA ALA A 85 12.58 -6.42 31.48
C ALA A 85 12.54 -7.76 32.25
N GLY A 86 13.51 -8.66 32.04
CA GLY A 86 13.57 -9.94 32.74
C GLY A 86 12.63 -11.02 32.19
N GLY A 87 12.15 -10.89 30.94
CA GLY A 87 11.46 -11.97 30.22
C GLY A 87 10.41 -11.52 29.21
N THR A 88 9.60 -10.51 29.53
CA THR A 88 8.49 -10.05 28.68
C THR A 88 8.58 -8.54 28.48
N PRO A 89 8.37 -8.00 27.26
CA PRO A 89 8.39 -6.56 27.05
C PRO A 89 7.38 -5.85 27.95
N VAL A 90 7.83 -4.82 28.67
CA VAL A 90 6.96 -4.00 29.52
C VAL A 90 6.60 -2.73 28.77
N PHE A 91 5.31 -2.53 28.55
CA PHE A 91 4.74 -1.34 27.92
C PHE A 91 4.07 -0.43 28.96
N PRO A 92 4.00 0.89 28.72
CA PRO A 92 3.23 1.78 29.57
C PRO A 92 1.73 1.39 29.55
N ARG A 93 1.03 1.71 30.64
CA ARG A 93 -0.43 1.44 30.76
C ARG A 93 -1.24 2.20 29.72
N THR A 94 -0.82 3.41 29.40
CA THR A 94 -1.42 4.30 28.39
C THR A 94 -0.32 4.87 27.52
N PHE A 95 -0.63 5.08 26.24
CA PHE A 95 0.25 5.75 25.30
C PHE A 95 -0.62 6.47 24.28
N ASP A 96 -0.37 7.77 24.09
CA ASP A 96 -1.13 8.61 23.18
C ASP A 96 -0.18 9.41 22.28
N LEU A 97 -0.32 9.23 20.96
CA LEU A 97 0.49 9.97 19.99
C LEU A 97 0.10 11.45 19.92
N ARG A 98 -1.11 11.83 20.35
CA ARG A 98 -1.59 13.22 20.39
C ARG A 98 -0.82 14.03 21.42
N GLU A 99 -0.51 13.44 22.58
CA GLU A 99 0.29 14.09 23.63
C GLU A 99 1.73 14.38 23.17
N LEU A 100 2.17 13.77 22.06
CA LEU A 100 3.49 13.93 21.48
C LEU A 100 3.49 14.76 20.19
N ASP A 101 2.35 15.32 19.78
CA ASP A 101 2.17 15.96 18.47
C ASP A 101 2.64 15.07 17.30
N ALA A 102 2.45 13.75 17.45
CA ALA A 102 2.97 12.73 16.54
C ALA A 102 1.91 12.20 15.55
N LEU A 103 0.79 12.89 15.39
CA LEU A 103 -0.26 12.57 14.42
C LEU A 103 -0.47 13.72 13.44
N PRO A 104 -0.69 13.43 12.14
CA PRO A 104 -1.16 14.43 11.20
C PRO A 104 -2.62 14.84 11.52
N PRO A 105 -3.09 15.97 10.99
CA PRO A 105 -4.51 16.33 11.09
C PRO A 105 -5.40 15.28 10.43
N VAL A 106 -6.63 15.15 10.92
CA VAL A 106 -7.67 14.35 10.25
C VAL A 106 -8.13 15.10 9.01
N ARG A 107 -8.04 14.45 7.84
CA ARG A 107 -8.47 14.98 6.54
C ARG A 107 -9.79 14.34 6.09
N ASP A 108 -10.49 15.01 5.18
CA ASP A 108 -11.78 14.59 4.64
C ASP A 108 -11.60 13.85 3.29
N GLN A 109 -12.13 12.62 3.22
CA GLN A 109 -12.08 11.79 2.01
C GLN A 109 -13.38 11.87 1.18
N ASP A 110 -14.40 12.58 1.64
CA ASP A 110 -15.65 12.72 0.90
C ASP A 110 -15.37 13.38 -0.47
N PRO A 111 -15.97 12.89 -1.57
CA PRO A 111 -17.03 11.87 -1.68
C PRO A 111 -16.54 10.47 -2.08
N TYR A 112 -15.27 10.12 -1.83
CA TYR A 112 -14.64 8.95 -2.42
C TYR A 112 -14.33 7.81 -1.44
N GLY A 113 -14.29 6.58 -1.97
CA GLY A 113 -13.90 5.35 -1.30
C GLY A 113 -12.39 5.19 -1.06
N THR A 114 -11.67 6.25 -0.71
CA THR A 114 -10.19 6.27 -0.62
C THR A 114 -9.63 6.11 0.80
N CYS A 115 -10.40 5.62 1.77
CA CYS A 115 -9.98 5.49 3.18
C CYS A 115 -8.62 4.78 3.35
N TRP A 116 -8.33 3.79 2.52
CA TRP A 116 -7.06 3.05 2.51
C TRP A 116 -5.86 3.94 2.17
N ALA A 117 -6.02 4.93 1.29
CA ALA A 117 -4.98 5.88 0.93
C ALA A 117 -4.72 6.86 2.08
N PHE A 118 -5.78 7.38 2.70
CA PHE A 118 -5.70 8.26 3.89
C PHE A 118 -5.03 7.56 5.07
N ALA A 119 -5.46 6.35 5.41
CA ALA A 119 -4.84 5.59 6.50
C ALA A 119 -3.35 5.30 6.24
N SER A 120 -2.99 5.00 4.99
CA SER A 120 -1.60 4.74 4.60
C SER A 120 -0.74 6.00 4.66
N MET A 121 -1.23 7.14 4.15
CA MET A 121 -0.51 8.41 4.23
C MET A 121 -0.39 8.91 5.67
N ALA A 122 -1.44 8.82 6.47
CA ALA A 122 -1.39 9.21 7.88
C ALA A 122 -0.38 8.37 8.68
N SER A 123 -0.28 7.06 8.40
CA SER A 123 0.76 6.19 8.98
C SER A 123 2.18 6.61 8.56
N LEU A 124 2.38 6.94 7.29
CA LEU A 124 3.66 7.43 6.77
C LEU A 124 4.04 8.79 7.36
N GLU A 125 3.10 9.74 7.44
CA GLU A 125 3.32 11.09 7.99
C GLU A 125 3.63 11.04 9.48
N SER A 126 2.89 10.21 10.24
CA SER A 126 3.15 9.97 11.66
C SER A 126 4.58 9.44 11.88
N THR A 127 5.12 8.65 10.95
CA THR A 127 6.53 8.20 11.02
C THR A 127 7.53 9.35 10.97
N PHE A 128 7.27 10.38 10.17
CA PHE A 128 8.13 11.56 10.12
C PHE A 128 7.97 12.44 11.36
N LEU A 129 6.75 12.63 11.84
CA LEU A 129 6.47 13.37 13.08
C LEU A 129 7.14 12.69 14.27
N LYS A 130 6.96 11.38 14.42
CA LYS A 130 7.56 10.58 15.49
C LYS A 130 9.08 10.59 15.48
N ALA A 131 9.69 10.69 14.29
CA ALA A 131 11.14 10.78 14.13
C ALA A 131 11.69 12.23 14.26
N GLY A 132 10.84 13.24 14.51
CA GLY A 132 11.25 14.64 14.57
C GLY A 132 11.74 15.19 13.22
N LYS A 133 11.30 14.59 12.10
CA LYS A 133 11.73 14.95 10.74
C LYS A 133 10.83 16.00 10.07
N GLY A 134 9.84 16.52 10.80
CA GLY A 134 8.90 17.52 10.34
C GLY A 134 7.56 16.94 9.89
N ALA A 135 6.57 17.82 9.79
CA ALA A 135 5.25 17.50 9.27
C ALA A 135 5.31 17.44 7.74
N PHE A 136 4.84 16.32 7.19
CA PHE A 136 4.60 16.16 5.76
C PHE A 136 3.10 16.03 5.52
N ASP A 137 2.67 16.49 4.35
CA ASP A 137 1.30 16.43 3.87
C ASP A 137 1.35 15.79 2.48
N PHE A 138 1.09 14.47 2.42
CA PHE A 138 1.20 13.67 1.21
C PHE A 138 -0.16 13.47 0.54
N SER A 139 -0.16 13.47 -0.79
CA SER A 139 -1.37 13.37 -1.60
C SER A 139 -1.94 11.95 -1.62
N GLU A 140 -3.05 11.76 -0.90
CA GLU A 140 -3.88 10.55 -1.03
C GLU A 140 -4.45 10.41 -2.45
N TRP A 141 -4.73 11.54 -3.09
CA TRP A 141 -5.25 11.62 -4.46
C TRP A 141 -4.29 11.02 -5.49
N HIS A 142 -3.00 11.39 -5.40
CA HIS A 142 -1.96 10.85 -6.28
C HIS A 142 -1.83 9.34 -6.09
N LEU A 143 -1.74 8.88 -4.84
CA LEU A 143 -1.63 7.46 -4.53
C LEU A 143 -2.83 6.65 -5.05
N ALA A 144 -4.05 7.13 -4.81
CA ALA A 144 -5.27 6.45 -5.24
C ALA A 144 -5.39 6.40 -6.78
N TYR A 145 -5.06 7.48 -7.48
CA TYR A 145 -5.07 7.53 -8.94
C TYR A 145 -4.14 6.49 -9.56
N PHE A 146 -2.88 6.44 -9.12
CA PHE A 146 -1.88 5.52 -9.64
C PHE A 146 -2.12 4.05 -9.25
N ALA A 147 -3.07 3.78 -8.35
CA ALA A 147 -3.55 2.43 -8.09
C ALA A 147 -4.44 1.90 -9.21
N TYR A 148 -5.10 2.79 -9.97
CA TYR A 148 -6.18 2.42 -10.88
C TYR A 148 -6.03 2.97 -12.31
N VAL A 149 -5.03 3.82 -12.55
CA VAL A 149 -4.72 4.31 -13.89
C VAL A 149 -3.30 3.95 -14.30
N ASP A 150 -3.20 3.24 -15.41
CA ASP A 150 -1.92 2.94 -16.07
C ASP A 150 -1.33 4.21 -16.70
N GLU A 151 -0.14 4.61 -16.26
CA GLU A 151 0.60 5.77 -16.79
C GLU A 151 1.90 5.29 -17.47
N GLY A 152 1.78 4.22 -18.26
CA GLY A 152 2.86 3.60 -19.03
C GLY A 152 3.46 2.35 -18.39
N SER A 153 4.36 1.67 -19.11
CA SER A 153 4.90 0.36 -18.72
C SER A 153 5.70 0.34 -17.41
N SER A 154 6.18 1.51 -16.95
CA SER A 154 6.91 1.65 -15.68
C SER A 154 6.01 2.07 -14.51
N LEU A 155 4.75 2.41 -14.77
CA LEU A 155 3.76 2.85 -13.79
C LEU A 155 2.44 2.09 -13.99
N PRO A 156 2.45 0.74 -13.87
CA PRO A 156 1.23 -0.05 -14.00
C PRO A 156 0.30 0.17 -12.80
N ALA A 157 -1.00 0.10 -13.05
CA ALA A 157 -2.07 0.05 -12.09
C ALA A 157 -2.39 -1.39 -11.66
N PHE A 158 -3.29 -1.53 -10.69
CA PHE A 158 -3.82 -2.83 -10.23
C PHE A 158 -5.08 -3.25 -10.99
N THR A 159 -5.33 -2.67 -12.17
CA THR A 159 -6.49 -2.94 -13.02
C THR A 159 -6.09 -3.52 -14.36
N ALA A 160 -6.92 -4.42 -14.90
CA ALA A 160 -6.75 -4.91 -16.26
C ALA A 160 -7.20 -3.89 -17.33
N ILE A 161 -8.14 -3.01 -16.98
CA ILE A 161 -8.66 -1.95 -17.85
C ILE A 161 -8.72 -0.67 -17.01
N ALA A 162 -8.01 0.36 -17.44
CA ALA A 162 -8.06 1.66 -16.79
C ALA A 162 -9.47 2.26 -16.92
N PRO A 163 -10.08 2.75 -15.83
CA PRO A 163 -11.34 3.48 -15.92
C PRO A 163 -11.17 4.76 -16.74
N GLY A 164 -12.29 5.28 -17.26
CA GLY A 164 -12.30 6.55 -17.98
C GLY A 164 -11.79 7.71 -17.11
N PHE A 165 -11.10 8.66 -17.72
CA PHE A 165 -10.74 9.92 -17.06
C PHE A 165 -11.98 10.63 -16.49
N GLY A 166 -11.84 11.29 -15.32
CA GLY A 166 -12.94 11.99 -14.66
C GLY A 166 -14.06 11.07 -14.15
N SER A 167 -13.89 9.75 -14.29
CA SER A 167 -14.85 8.77 -13.79
C SER A 167 -14.53 8.45 -12.33
N ASP A 168 -15.55 8.51 -11.48
CA ASP A 168 -15.42 8.23 -10.05
C ASP A 168 -15.13 6.75 -9.70
N PRO A 169 -15.36 5.74 -10.59
CA PRO A 169 -14.76 4.43 -10.45
C PRO A 169 -13.24 4.40 -10.32
N ILE A 170 -12.48 5.49 -10.51
CA ILE A 170 -11.05 5.49 -10.17
C ILE A 170 -10.87 5.53 -8.65
N PHE A 171 -11.63 6.39 -7.96
CA PHE A 171 -11.46 6.67 -6.53
C PHE A 171 -12.46 5.89 -5.66
N ASP A 172 -13.44 5.22 -6.27
CA ASP A 172 -14.46 4.40 -5.60
C ASP A 172 -14.27 2.88 -5.78
N GLN A 173 -13.07 2.39 -6.16
CA GLN A 173 -12.84 0.93 -6.21
C GLN A 173 -12.51 0.30 -4.85
N GLY A 174 -12.32 1.12 -3.81
CA GLY A 174 -11.69 0.69 -2.56
C GLY A 174 -10.19 0.44 -2.72
N GLY A 175 -9.56 -0.18 -1.73
CA GLY A 175 -8.14 -0.54 -1.81
C GLY A 175 -7.60 -1.16 -0.54
N SER A 176 -6.27 -1.23 -0.41
CA SER A 176 -5.60 -1.76 0.78
C SER A 176 -4.24 -1.14 1.03
N VAL A 177 -3.77 -1.30 2.27
CA VAL A 177 -2.39 -0.97 2.68
C VAL A 177 -1.35 -1.68 1.83
N PHE A 178 -1.67 -2.84 1.25
CA PHE A 178 -0.77 -3.58 0.36
C PHE A 178 -0.59 -2.89 -0.99
N GLN A 179 -1.68 -2.36 -1.57
CA GLN A 179 -1.58 -1.53 -2.78
C GLN A 179 -0.80 -0.25 -2.51
N ALA A 180 -1.06 0.41 -1.38
CA ALA A 180 -0.30 1.59 -0.96
C ALA A 180 1.20 1.29 -0.81
N ALA A 181 1.54 0.24 -0.08
CA ALA A 181 2.90 -0.20 0.14
C ALA A 181 3.62 -0.50 -1.19
N ALA A 182 2.97 -1.20 -2.12
CA ALA A 182 3.55 -1.52 -3.43
C ALA A 182 3.82 -0.27 -4.27
N LEU A 183 2.89 0.70 -4.30
CA LEU A 183 3.08 1.97 -5.02
C LEU A 183 4.21 2.80 -4.39
N LEU A 184 4.20 2.94 -3.07
CA LEU A 184 5.20 3.70 -2.33
C LEU A 184 6.59 3.06 -2.44
N ALA A 185 6.69 1.73 -2.47
CA ALA A 185 7.93 0.99 -2.70
C ALA A 185 8.44 1.16 -4.15
N ARG A 186 7.54 1.33 -5.13
CA ARG A 186 7.88 1.78 -6.49
C ARG A 186 8.26 3.28 -6.54
N TRP A 187 8.19 3.98 -5.42
CA TRP A 187 8.38 5.43 -5.29
C TRP A 187 7.34 6.27 -6.04
N THR A 188 6.11 5.74 -6.12
CA THR A 188 4.91 6.44 -6.60
C THR A 188 4.02 6.78 -5.39
N GLY A 189 3.35 7.94 -5.40
CA GLY A 189 2.32 8.28 -4.41
C GLY A 189 2.73 9.26 -3.31
N ALA A 190 3.97 9.22 -2.78
CA ALA A 190 4.44 10.15 -1.73
C ALA A 190 4.76 11.56 -2.27
N VAL A 191 3.86 12.12 -3.07
CA VAL A 191 3.88 13.48 -3.62
C VAL A 191 3.27 14.42 -2.58
N ALA A 192 3.71 15.68 -2.52
CA ALA A 192 3.11 16.65 -1.61
C ALA A 192 1.66 16.96 -2.01
N GLU A 193 0.77 17.12 -1.04
CA GLU A 193 -0.64 17.47 -1.25
C GLU A 193 -0.79 18.77 -2.07
N SER A 194 0.05 19.77 -1.79
CA SER A 194 0.12 21.01 -2.59
C SER A 194 0.45 20.84 -4.08
N THR A 195 1.04 19.70 -4.49
CA THR A 195 1.36 19.40 -5.90
C THR A 195 0.21 18.69 -6.61
N SER A 196 -0.50 17.80 -5.90
CA SER A 196 -1.64 17.05 -6.42
C SER A 196 -2.76 17.06 -5.38
N PRO A 197 -3.50 18.18 -5.24
CA PRO A 197 -4.48 18.31 -4.18
C PRO A 197 -5.64 17.31 -4.32
N TYR A 198 -6.16 16.85 -3.20
CA TYR A 198 -7.36 16.05 -3.13
C TYR A 198 -8.55 16.82 -3.73
N GLN A 199 -9.34 16.11 -4.54
CA GLN A 199 -10.53 16.67 -5.15
C GLN A 199 -11.74 16.20 -4.34
N ASN A 200 -12.60 17.12 -3.91
CA ASN A 200 -13.80 16.83 -3.14
C ASN A 200 -15.08 17.03 -3.97
N THR A 201 -14.97 16.91 -5.29
CA THR A 201 -16.07 17.11 -6.24
C THR A 201 -16.16 15.92 -7.18
N SER A 202 -17.38 15.43 -7.42
CA SER A 202 -17.65 14.37 -8.40
C SER A 202 -18.62 14.87 -9.49
N PRO A 203 -18.30 14.70 -10.78
CA PRO A 203 -17.01 14.22 -11.29
C PRO A 203 -15.89 15.23 -11.01
N TRP A 204 -14.67 14.73 -10.80
CA TRP A 204 -13.50 15.56 -10.52
C TRP A 204 -12.93 16.21 -11.81
N PRO A 205 -12.33 17.42 -11.72
CA PRO A 205 -11.90 18.17 -12.90
C PRO A 205 -10.57 17.69 -13.48
N GLU A 206 -10.35 17.88 -14.79
CA GLU A 206 -9.07 17.54 -15.46
C GLU A 206 -7.87 18.29 -14.90
N SER A 207 -8.06 19.50 -14.39
CA SER A 207 -7.02 20.22 -13.65
C SER A 207 -6.52 19.47 -12.42
N GLY A 208 -7.36 18.62 -11.83
CA GLY A 208 -7.03 17.77 -10.69
C GLY A 208 -6.36 16.45 -11.07
N ARG A 209 -6.06 16.19 -12.35
CA ARG A 209 -5.42 14.94 -12.79
C ARG A 209 -3.98 14.81 -12.27
N PRO A 210 -3.65 13.78 -11.47
CA PRO A 210 -2.27 13.49 -11.10
C PRO A 210 -1.42 13.18 -12.33
N ARG A 211 -0.13 13.57 -12.30
CA ARG A 211 0.77 13.42 -13.44
C ARG A 211 1.88 12.43 -13.11
N ALA A 212 2.30 11.67 -14.12
CA ALA A 212 3.48 10.81 -14.01
C ALA A 212 4.78 11.60 -13.75
N SER A 213 4.78 12.90 -14.05
CA SER A 213 5.90 13.81 -13.76
C SER A 213 5.98 14.30 -12.32
N ASP A 214 4.92 14.11 -11.52
CA ASP A 214 4.86 14.59 -10.15
C ASP A 214 5.92 13.88 -9.30
N ARG A 215 6.77 14.66 -8.64
CA ARG A 215 7.93 14.12 -7.94
C ARG A 215 7.55 13.72 -6.53
N ALA A 216 7.79 12.46 -6.19
CA ALA A 216 7.69 12.00 -4.82
C ALA A 216 8.64 12.81 -3.92
N ALA A 217 8.09 13.43 -2.88
CA ALA A 217 8.82 14.21 -1.89
C ALA A 217 9.66 13.33 -0.95
N LYS A 218 9.27 12.04 -0.83
CA LYS A 218 9.97 11.00 -0.07
C LYS A 218 9.90 9.66 -0.81
N ARG A 219 10.80 8.75 -0.46
CA ARG A 219 10.90 7.41 -1.05
C ARG A 219 10.83 6.39 0.06
N LEU A 220 9.95 5.41 -0.11
CA LEU A 220 9.82 4.33 0.86
C LEU A 220 11.01 3.38 0.74
N GLU A 221 11.59 3.03 1.88
CA GLU A 221 12.68 2.05 1.97
C GLU A 221 12.24 0.78 2.67
N ASN A 222 11.37 0.89 3.69
CA ASN A 222 10.94 -0.23 4.50
C ASN A 222 9.44 -0.13 4.79
N VAL A 223 8.77 -1.29 4.79
CA VAL A 223 7.40 -1.48 5.29
C VAL A 223 7.47 -2.51 6.40
N PHE A 224 6.88 -2.20 7.55
CA PHE A 224 6.74 -3.12 8.65
C PHE A 224 5.31 -3.64 8.67
N LEU A 225 5.12 -4.87 8.15
CA LEU A 225 3.86 -5.58 8.30
C LEU A 225 3.77 -6.11 9.74
N ILE A 226 2.65 -5.79 10.39
CA ILE A 226 2.35 -6.17 11.77
C ILE A 226 1.21 -7.18 11.70
N ASP A 227 1.57 -8.41 11.39
CA ASP A 227 0.66 -9.56 11.47
C ASP A 227 1.01 -10.34 12.74
N GLY A 228 0.00 -10.79 13.48
CA GLY A 228 0.16 -11.77 14.55
C GLY A 228 -0.24 -13.17 14.09
N GLU A 229 0.33 -14.18 14.75
CA GLU A 229 -0.10 -15.57 14.58
C GLU A 229 -1.43 -15.78 15.30
N GLY A 230 -2.53 -15.93 14.55
CA GLY A 230 -3.78 -16.44 15.11
C GLY A 230 -3.76 -17.96 15.21
N VAL A 231 -4.46 -18.50 16.21
CA VAL A 231 -4.51 -19.94 16.51
C VAL A 231 -5.22 -20.74 15.41
N ASP A 232 -6.01 -20.07 14.55
CA ASP A 232 -6.87 -20.73 13.53
C ASP A 232 -6.67 -20.19 12.10
N GLY A 233 -5.54 -19.53 11.80
CA GLY A 233 -5.26 -18.99 10.46
C GLY A 233 -6.00 -17.69 10.10
N GLU A 234 -6.90 -17.24 10.96
CA GLU A 234 -7.40 -15.86 11.00
C GLU A 234 -6.30 -14.97 11.60
N GLY A 235 -5.89 -13.91 10.90
CA GLY A 235 -4.79 -13.04 11.34
C GLY A 235 -5.06 -12.40 12.70
N ALA A 236 -4.44 -12.91 13.77
CA ALA A 236 -4.49 -12.26 15.05
C ALA A 236 -3.65 -10.98 15.01
N ILE A 237 -4.09 -9.94 15.70
CA ILE A 237 -3.25 -8.76 15.93
C ILE A 237 -2.21 -9.15 17.00
N ASP A 238 -0.91 -8.98 16.74
CA ASP A 238 0.13 -9.05 17.77
C ASP A 238 0.12 -7.74 18.60
N PRO A 239 -0.43 -7.72 19.82
CA PRO A 239 -0.60 -6.49 20.57
C PRO A 239 0.74 -5.90 21.04
N GLU A 240 1.77 -6.72 21.23
CA GLU A 240 3.11 -6.25 21.63
C GLU A 240 3.79 -5.56 20.45
N ALA A 241 3.69 -6.14 19.26
CA ALA A 241 4.20 -5.55 18.03
C ALA A 241 3.49 -4.22 17.70
N VAL A 242 2.17 -4.15 17.86
CA VAL A 242 1.41 -2.90 17.68
C VAL A 242 1.85 -1.83 18.69
N LYS A 243 1.93 -2.18 19.98
CA LYS A 243 2.38 -1.23 21.02
C LYS A 243 3.79 -0.72 20.75
N TYR A 244 4.71 -1.61 20.38
CA TYR A 244 6.06 -1.22 20.02
C TYR A 244 6.09 -0.30 18.80
N ALA A 245 5.36 -0.64 17.73
CA ALA A 245 5.30 0.19 16.53
C ALA A 245 4.74 1.58 16.82
N LEU A 246 3.66 1.70 17.60
CA LEU A 246 3.12 2.99 18.04
C LEU A 246 4.17 3.82 18.79
N MET A 247 4.88 3.20 19.74
CA MET A 247 5.89 3.88 20.55
C MET A 247 7.14 4.26 19.75
N ARG A 248 7.52 3.47 18.75
CA ARG A 248 8.79 3.59 18.03
C ARG A 248 8.67 4.35 16.71
N TRP A 249 7.63 4.04 15.93
CA TRP A 249 7.46 4.48 14.55
C TRP A 249 6.23 5.37 14.35
N GLY A 250 5.27 5.41 15.28
CA GLY A 250 4.07 6.23 15.14
C GLY A 250 2.86 5.42 14.69
N ALA A 251 1.90 6.08 14.05
CA ALA A 251 0.59 5.50 13.76
C ALA A 251 0.68 4.24 12.90
N VAL A 252 -0.13 3.24 13.27
CA VAL A 252 -0.28 1.97 12.56
C VAL A 252 -1.61 2.00 11.80
N SER A 253 -1.58 1.71 10.51
CA SER A 253 -2.80 1.57 9.71
C SER A 253 -3.50 0.26 10.09
N VAL A 254 -4.80 0.35 10.37
CA VAL A 254 -5.66 -0.80 10.69
C VAL A 254 -6.87 -0.84 9.78
N ARG A 255 -7.39 -2.04 9.52
CA ARG A 255 -8.68 -2.22 8.86
C ARG A 255 -9.78 -2.23 9.91
N VAL A 256 -10.85 -1.49 9.65
CA VAL A 256 -12.10 -1.54 10.40
C VAL A 256 -13.24 -1.81 9.42
N VAL A 257 -14.27 -2.51 9.88
CA VAL A 257 -15.55 -2.60 9.17
C VAL A 257 -16.46 -1.60 9.87
N TRP A 258 -16.76 -0.46 9.24
CA TRP A 258 -17.57 0.59 9.87
C TRP A 258 -19.05 0.22 9.89
N ASN A 259 -19.68 0.35 11.05
CA ASN A 259 -21.10 0.17 11.27
C ASN A 259 -21.58 1.21 12.29
N ASP A 260 -22.55 2.05 11.90
CA ASP A 260 -23.07 3.10 12.76
C ASP A 260 -23.63 2.57 14.09
N ALA A 261 -24.18 1.34 14.10
CA ALA A 261 -24.68 0.70 15.32
C ALA A 261 -23.57 0.29 16.30
N ALA A 262 -22.31 0.24 15.84
CA ALA A 262 -21.14 -0.09 16.65
C ALA A 262 -20.37 1.16 17.12
N TYR A 263 -20.81 2.35 16.71
CA TYR A 263 -20.25 3.64 17.14
C TYR A 263 -21.08 4.25 18.27
N SER A 264 -20.39 4.81 19.27
CA SER A 264 -21.01 5.57 20.35
C SER A 264 -20.57 7.03 20.27
N GLU A 265 -21.50 7.91 19.89
CA GLU A 265 -21.31 9.37 19.92
C GLU A 265 -21.07 9.91 21.33
N GLU A 266 -21.65 9.29 22.36
CA GLU A 266 -21.49 9.73 23.75
C GLU A 266 -20.05 9.55 24.27
N HIS A 267 -19.32 8.58 23.71
CA HIS A 267 -18.02 8.16 24.22
C HIS A 267 -16.89 8.27 23.19
N ASP A 268 -17.19 8.77 21.98
CA ASP A 268 -16.27 8.80 20.85
C ASP A 268 -15.56 7.45 20.66
N SER A 269 -16.32 6.36 20.74
CA SER A 269 -15.78 5.00 20.80
C SER A 269 -16.41 4.06 19.77
N TYR A 270 -15.62 3.12 19.29
CA TYR A 270 -16.01 2.15 18.27
C TYR A 270 -15.58 0.74 18.67
N LEU A 271 -16.48 -0.24 18.51
CA LEU A 271 -16.17 -1.66 18.71
C LEU A 271 -16.46 -2.45 17.44
N ASN A 272 -15.41 -2.92 16.77
CA ASN A 272 -15.59 -3.77 15.61
C ASN A 272 -16.12 -5.15 16.07
N VAL A 273 -17.32 -5.54 15.64
CA VAL A 273 -17.86 -6.88 15.92
C VAL A 273 -17.32 -7.82 14.84
N PRO A 274 -16.65 -8.94 15.20
CA PRO A 274 -16.22 -9.92 14.20
C PRO A 274 -17.42 -10.45 13.42
N GLU A 275 -17.29 -10.61 12.10
CA GLU A 275 -18.25 -11.35 11.26
C GLU A 275 -18.19 -12.86 11.53
#